data_AF-A0A6C0K7Z3-F1
#
_entry.id   AF-A0A6C0K7Z3-F1
#
_cell.length_a   1.000
_cell.length_b   1.000
_cell.length_c   1.000
_cell.angle_alpha   90.00
_cell.angle_beta   90.00
_cell.angle_gamma   90.00
#
_symmetry.space_group_name_H-M   'P 1'
#
loop_
_entity.id
_entity.type
_entity.pdbx_description
1 polymer ?
#
loop_
_entity_poly.entity_id
_entity_poly.type
_entity_poly.pdbx_seq_one_letter_code
_entity_poly.pdbx_strand_id
1 'polypeptide(L)'
;MATSNLNDSVRVVIAIVFAITLSLFILLWDGHFFPFPIQFIQEIGGFFLVLPFISYVTSLATNSLVQYLSCQKVDIVPQLTRSLIVPGTLFSLGVFLWFLPGLRWPIEGLFPSVSRDTKTGLSSAFYVFWIALYGQTFSNSLAQTC
;
A
#
# COMPACT_ATOMS: atom_id res chain seq x y z
N MET A 1 -10.85 4.00 31.45
CA MET A 1 -9.48 3.71 30.99
C MET A 1 -9.00 4.91 30.19
N ALA A 2 -7.85 5.48 30.54
CA ALA A 2 -7.30 6.60 29.78
C ALA A 2 -6.87 6.10 28.40
N THR A 3 -7.55 6.57 27.34
CA THR A 3 -7.13 6.38 25.96
C THR A 3 -5.86 7.18 25.73
N SER A 4 -4.70 6.54 25.84
CA SER A 4 -3.44 7.15 25.42
C SER A 4 -3.41 7.06 23.90
N ASN A 5 -3.80 8.15 23.23
CA ASN A 5 -3.70 8.24 21.79
C ASN A 5 -2.22 8.42 21.43
N LEU A 6 -1.68 7.54 20.58
CA LEU A 6 -0.33 7.71 20.05
C LEU A 6 -0.21 9.06 19.34
N ASN A 7 0.92 9.73 19.53
CA ASN A 7 1.21 11.01 18.87
C ASN A 7 0.99 10.92 17.35
N ASP A 8 0.25 11.89 16.79
CA ASP A 8 -0.09 11.94 15.37
C ASP A 8 1.14 11.90 14.46
N SER A 9 2.23 12.53 14.88
CA SER A 9 3.49 12.53 14.13
C SER A 9 4.04 11.12 13.95
N VAL A 10 3.98 10.28 14.99
CA VAL A 10 4.46 8.88 14.93
C VAL A 10 3.60 8.08 13.97
N ARG A 11 2.28 8.27 14.00
CA ARG A 11 1.33 7.58 13.12
C ARG A 11 1.54 7.95 11.65
N VAL A 12 1.78 9.23 11.39
CA VAL A 12 2.06 9.74 10.03
C VAL A 12 3.39 9.18 9.53
N VAL A 13 4.45 9.19 10.34
CA VAL A 13 5.75 8.61 9.96
C VAL A 13 5.59 7.13 9.61
N ILE A 14 4.88 6.37 10.44
CA ILE A 14 4.57 4.97 10.19
C ILE A 14 3.83 4.79 8.86
N ALA A 15 2.80 5.59 8.58
CA ALA A 15 2.03 5.53 7.34
C ALA A 15 2.87 5.91 6.11
N ILE A 16 3.77 6.90 6.23
CA ILE A 16 4.70 7.30 5.16
C ILE A 16 5.68 6.17 4.84
N VAL A 17 6.31 5.57 5.85
CA VAL A 17 7.26 4.45 5.66
C VAL A 17 6.55 3.27 5.00
N PHE A 18 5.34 2.96 5.46
CA PHE A 18 4.48 1.94 4.85
C PHE A 18 4.18 2.24 3.38
N ALA A 19 3.72 3.46 3.07
CA ALA A 19 3.39 3.88 1.71
C ALA A 19 4.60 3.85 0.79
N ILE A 20 5.76 4.37 1.22
CA ILE A 20 7.01 4.32 0.45
C ILE A 20 7.40 2.88 0.16
N THR A 21 7.33 2.00 1.14
CA THR A 21 7.71 0.58 0.99
C THR A 21 6.88 -0.10 -0.10
N LEU A 22 5.55 0.05 -0.06
CA LEU A 22 4.66 -0.54 -1.08
C LEU A 22 4.84 0.11 -2.46
N SER A 23 5.10 1.40 -2.50
CA SER A 23 5.28 2.14 -3.76
C SER A 23 6.57 1.77 -4.47
N LEU A 24 7.67 1.64 -3.71
CA LEU A 24 8.94 1.14 -4.24
C LEU A 24 8.80 -0.29 -4.72
N PHE A 25 8.08 -1.13 -3.97
CA PHE A 25 7.82 -2.51 -4.40
C PHE A 25 7.11 -2.54 -5.76
N ILE A 26 5.99 -1.83 -5.93
CA ILE A 26 5.25 -1.86 -7.19
C ILE A 26 6.01 -1.16 -8.32
N LEU A 27 6.82 -0.12 -8.03
CA LEU A 27 7.70 0.51 -9.02
C LEU A 27 8.66 -0.51 -9.62
N LEU A 28 9.30 -1.29 -8.76
CA LEU A 28 10.29 -2.29 -9.18
C LEU A 28 9.61 -3.45 -9.92
N TRP A 29 8.39 -3.81 -9.51
CA TRP A 29 7.59 -4.85 -10.14
C TRP A 29 7.10 -4.45 -11.54
N ASP A 30 6.28 -3.40 -11.64
CA ASP A 30 5.68 -2.93 -12.90
C ASP A 30 6.72 -2.27 -13.83
N GLY A 31 7.82 -1.75 -13.27
CA GLY A 31 8.95 -1.26 -14.04
C GLY A 31 9.83 -2.37 -14.64
N HIS A 32 9.49 -3.64 -14.41
CA HIS A 32 10.23 -4.81 -14.90
C HIS A 32 11.73 -4.80 -14.54
N PHE A 33 12.09 -4.22 -13.39
CA PHE A 33 13.48 -4.18 -12.93
C PHE A 33 14.00 -5.56 -12.50
N PHE A 34 13.10 -6.51 -12.26
CA PHE A 34 13.43 -7.90 -11.93
C PHE A 34 13.04 -8.85 -13.09
N PRO A 35 13.97 -9.69 -13.57
CA PRO A 35 13.65 -10.70 -14.56
C PRO A 35 12.91 -11.87 -13.89
N PHE A 36 11.58 -11.90 -14.01
CA PHE A 36 10.82 -13.07 -13.61
C PHE A 36 10.66 -14.02 -14.81
N PRO A 37 10.76 -15.33 -14.61
CA PRO A 37 10.70 -16.31 -15.70
C PRO A 37 9.30 -16.46 -16.34
N ILE A 38 8.25 -15.86 -15.74
CA ILE A 38 6.86 -16.04 -16.16
C ILE A 38 6.23 -14.65 -16.37
N GLN A 39 6.07 -14.24 -17.63
CA GLN A 39 5.52 -12.94 -18.03
C GLN A 39 4.09 -12.69 -17.50
N PHE A 40 3.24 -13.73 -17.47
CA PHE A 40 1.87 -13.60 -16.95
C PHE A 40 1.83 -13.20 -15.45
N ILE A 41 2.79 -13.69 -14.66
CA ILE A 41 2.90 -13.32 -13.25
C ILE A 41 3.39 -11.87 -13.11
N GLN A 42 4.25 -11.39 -14.02
CA GLN A 42 4.71 -10.00 -14.00
C GLN A 42 3.57 -9.02 -14.26
N GLU A 43 2.75 -9.26 -15.29
CA GLU A 43 1.73 -8.28 -15.70
C GLU A 43 0.51 -8.21 -14.76
N ILE A 44 0.08 -9.34 -14.19
CA ILE A 44 -1.17 -9.41 -13.40
C ILE A 44 -0.86 -9.74 -11.94
N GLY A 45 0.18 -10.52 -11.67
CA GLY A 45 0.49 -10.99 -10.31
C GLY A 45 0.85 -9.86 -9.34
N GLY A 46 1.40 -8.74 -9.83
CA GLY A 46 1.76 -7.58 -9.02
C GLY A 46 0.56 -7.01 -8.26
N PHE A 47 -0.37 -6.39 -8.98
CA PHE A 47 -1.54 -5.72 -8.39
C PHE A 47 -2.58 -6.66 -7.78
N PHE A 48 -2.74 -7.88 -8.31
CA PHE A 48 -3.85 -8.74 -7.92
C PHE A 48 -3.50 -9.80 -6.88
N LEU A 49 -2.23 -10.15 -6.72
CA LEU A 49 -1.81 -11.20 -5.78
C LEU A 49 -0.77 -10.68 -4.79
N VAL A 50 0.37 -10.22 -5.29
CA VAL A 50 1.54 -9.96 -4.46
C VAL A 50 1.40 -8.67 -3.66
N LEU A 51 0.98 -7.57 -4.30
CA LEU A 51 0.81 -6.28 -3.64
C LEU A 51 -0.28 -6.33 -2.55
N PRO A 52 -1.49 -6.89 -2.78
CA PRO A 52 -2.47 -7.07 -1.72
C PRO A 52 -1.94 -7.93 -0.57
N PHE A 53 -1.27 -9.05 -0.86
CA PHE A 53 -0.72 -9.91 0.19
C PHE A 53 0.33 -9.20 1.05
N ILE A 54 1.33 -8.56 0.43
CA ILE A 54 2.38 -7.82 1.15
C ILE A 54 1.76 -6.67 1.93
N SER A 55 0.82 -5.92 1.34
CA SER A 55 0.15 -4.81 2.01
C SER A 55 -0.67 -5.26 3.22
N TYR A 56 -1.30 -6.44 3.16
CA TYR A 56 -2.02 -7.01 4.30
C TYR A 56 -1.08 -7.36 5.45
N VAL A 57 -0.01 -8.10 5.17
CA VAL A 57 0.97 -8.52 6.19
C VAL A 57 1.63 -7.32 6.84
N THR A 58 2.05 -6.35 6.03
CA THR A 58 2.68 -5.11 6.53
C THR A 58 1.67 -4.24 7.28
N SER A 59 0.41 -4.17 6.85
CA SER A 59 -0.64 -3.41 7.56
C SER A 59 -0.94 -4.05 8.91
N LEU A 60 -1.00 -5.38 8.97
CA LEU A 60 -1.18 -6.12 10.22
C LEU A 60 -0.04 -5.87 11.21
N ALA A 61 1.21 -5.94 10.76
CA ALA A 61 2.37 -5.63 11.60
C ALA A 61 2.30 -4.18 12.11
N THR A 62 1.96 -3.25 11.22
CA THR A 62 1.89 -1.81 11.53
C THR A 62 0.77 -1.48 12.51
N ASN A 63 -0.44 -1.99 12.26
CA ASN A 63 -1.59 -1.78 13.11
C ASN A 63 -1.39 -2.43 14.49
N SER A 64 -0.78 -3.62 14.54
CA SER A 64 -0.43 -4.28 15.80
C SER A 64 0.59 -3.47 16.60
N LEU A 65 1.60 -2.90 15.92
CA LEU A 65 2.56 -1.99 16.55
C LEU A 65 1.86 -0.74 17.11
N VAL A 66 0.99 -0.10 16.32
CA VAL A 66 0.24 1.09 16.76
C VAL A 66 -0.66 0.77 17.97
N GLN A 67 -1.34 -0.37 17.95
CA GLN A 67 -2.18 -0.79 19.07
C GLN A 67 -1.34 -1.10 20.31
N TYR A 68 -0.21 -1.79 20.17
CA TYR A 68 0.69 -2.06 21.28
C TYR A 68 1.23 -0.76 21.90
N LEU A 69 1.67 0.20 21.07
CA LEU A 69 2.17 1.49 21.55
C LEU A 69 1.08 2.31 22.26
N SER A 70 -0.19 2.22 21.82
CA SER A 70 -1.30 3.01 22.38
C SER A 70 -1.93 2.35 23.62
N CYS A 71 -2.11 1.03 23.57
CA CYS A 71 -2.92 0.24 24.51
C CYS A 71 -2.10 -0.71 25.41
N GLN A 72 -0.80 -0.91 25.12
CA GLN A 72 0.06 -1.94 25.75
C GLN A 72 -0.48 -3.37 25.64
N LYS A 73 -1.41 -3.61 24.71
CA LYS A 73 -2.01 -4.89 24.37
C LYS A 73 -2.30 -4.92 22.87
N VAL A 74 -2.32 -6.12 22.28
CA VAL A 74 -2.74 -6.32 20.89
C VAL A 74 -3.95 -7.24 20.90
N ASP A 75 -5.06 -6.76 20.34
CA ASP A 75 -6.24 -7.58 20.09
C ASP A 75 -6.21 -8.04 18.64
N ILE A 76 -5.85 -9.30 18.43
CA ILE A 76 -5.56 -9.83 17.11
C ILE A 76 -6.80 -9.81 16.20
N VAL A 77 -7.99 -10.10 16.73
CA VAL A 77 -9.19 -10.29 15.89
C VAL A 77 -9.62 -8.97 15.21
N PRO A 78 -9.76 -7.84 15.93
CA PRO A 78 -9.99 -6.54 15.30
C PRO A 78 -8.86 -6.14 14.36
N GLN A 79 -7.59 -6.46 14.67
CA GLN A 79 -6.49 -6.07 13.79
C GLN A 79 -6.47 -6.84 12.47
N LEU A 80 -6.85 -8.12 12.45
CA LEU A 80 -7.00 -8.88 11.20
C LEU A 80 -8.00 -8.20 10.26
N THR A 81 -9.15 -7.76 10.78
CA THR A 81 -10.17 -7.11 9.95
C THR A 81 -9.76 -5.71 9.50
N ARG A 82 -9.16 -4.90 10.38
CA ARG A 82 -8.71 -3.53 10.05
C ARG A 82 -7.57 -3.51 9.04
N SER A 83 -6.72 -4.53 9.08
CA SER A 83 -5.59 -4.66 8.14
C SER A 83 -6.03 -4.98 6.71
N LEU A 84 -7.32 -5.27 6.47
CA LEU A 84 -7.87 -5.47 5.13
C LEU A 84 -8.14 -4.15 4.37
N ILE A 85 -8.10 -3.01 5.04
CA ILE A 85 -8.44 -1.70 4.43
C ILE A 85 -7.47 -1.37 3.28
N VAL A 86 -6.17 -1.45 3.54
CA VAL A 86 -5.15 -1.18 2.52
C VAL A 86 -5.20 -2.19 1.36
N PRO A 87 -5.12 -3.52 1.59
CA PRO A 87 -5.16 -4.48 0.48
C PRO A 87 -6.45 -4.38 -0.31
N GLY A 88 -7.60 -4.16 0.33
CA GLY A 88 -8.89 -4.00 -0.36
C GLY A 88 -8.92 -2.77 -1.27
N THR A 89 -8.37 -1.63 -0.82
CA THR A 89 -8.30 -0.40 -1.63
C THR A 89 -7.27 -0.51 -2.76
N LEU A 90 -6.12 -1.16 -2.51
CA LEU A 90 -5.13 -1.44 -3.56
C LEU A 90 -5.65 -2.42 -4.62
N PHE A 91 -6.37 -3.46 -4.20
CA PHE A 91 -7.05 -4.37 -5.12
C PHE A 91 -8.08 -3.63 -5.97
N SER A 92 -8.88 -2.76 -5.35
CA SER A 92 -9.85 -1.91 -6.05
C SER A 92 -9.18 -1.00 -7.07
N LEU A 93 -8.05 -0.38 -6.72
CA LEU A 93 -7.23 0.40 -7.66
C LEU A 93 -6.76 -0.45 -8.83
N GLY A 94 -6.26 -1.66 -8.57
CA GLY A 94 -5.85 -2.60 -9.62
C GLY A 94 -6.99 -2.88 -10.61
N VAL A 95 -8.19 -3.13 -10.10
CA VAL A 95 -9.41 -3.28 -10.92
C VAL A 95 -9.69 -2.01 -11.74
N PHE A 96 -9.66 -0.83 -11.12
CA PHE A 96 -9.90 0.43 -11.83
C PHE A 96 -8.88 0.71 -12.92
N LEU A 97 -7.58 0.51 -12.66
CA LEU A 97 -6.52 0.71 -13.65
C LEU A 97 -6.60 -0.31 -14.78
N TRP A 98 -7.13 -1.51 -14.51
CA TRP A 98 -7.36 -2.53 -15.54
C TRP A 98 -8.51 -2.16 -16.47
N PHE A 99 -9.63 -1.66 -15.94
CA PHE A 99 -10.78 -1.21 -16.76
C PHE A 99 -10.55 0.16 -17.42
N LEU A 100 -9.81 1.06 -16.77
CA LEU A 100 -9.57 2.43 -17.19
C LEU A 100 -8.07 2.72 -17.26
N PRO A 101 -7.34 2.14 -18.24
CA PRO A 101 -5.88 2.33 -18.36
C PRO A 101 -5.51 3.80 -18.63
N GLY A 102 -6.45 4.61 -19.15
CA GLY A 102 -6.27 6.06 -19.33
C GLY A 102 -6.01 6.82 -18.02
N LEU A 103 -6.30 6.25 -16.85
CA LEU A 103 -5.94 6.85 -15.56
C LEU A 103 -4.42 6.91 -15.35
N ARG A 104 -3.61 6.11 -16.05
CA ARG A 104 -2.15 6.17 -15.92
C ARG A 104 -1.51 7.35 -16.65
N TRP A 105 -2.16 7.83 -17.72
CA TRP A 105 -1.65 8.86 -18.62
C TRP A 105 -1.19 10.16 -17.95
N PRO A 106 -1.93 10.74 -16.97
CA PRO A 106 -1.51 11.98 -16.32
C PRO A 106 -0.13 11.89 -15.66
N ILE A 107 0.26 10.70 -15.19
CA ILE A 107 1.57 10.49 -14.56
C ILE A 107 2.61 10.08 -15.61
N GLU A 108 2.27 9.17 -16.52
CA GLU A 108 3.18 8.72 -17.58
C GLU A 108 3.60 9.88 -18.51
N GLY A 109 2.70 10.84 -18.75
CA GLY A 109 2.94 12.03 -19.57
C GLY A 109 3.96 13.02 -18.98
N LEU A 110 4.22 12.96 -17.67
CA LEU A 110 5.24 13.80 -17.02
C LEU A 110 6.67 13.38 -17.36
N PHE A 111 6.87 12.14 -17.83
CA PHE A 111 8.20 11.55 -18.02
C PHE A 111 8.45 11.12 -19.47
N PRO A 112 8.35 12.01 -20.48
CA PRO A 112 8.34 11.64 -21.88
C PRO A 112 9.59 10.88 -22.35
N SER A 113 10.75 11.16 -21.75
CA SER A 113 12.07 10.58 -22.09
C SER A 113 12.34 9.20 -21.50
N VAL A 114 11.45 8.69 -20.64
CA VAL A 114 11.63 7.42 -19.93
C VAL A 114 10.99 6.26 -20.70
N SER A 115 11.53 5.04 -20.54
CA SER A 115 10.98 3.82 -21.16
C SER A 115 9.52 3.57 -20.74
N ARG A 116 8.78 2.84 -21.58
CA ARG A 116 7.36 2.53 -21.33
C ARG A 116 7.15 1.78 -20.01
N ASP A 117 7.99 0.81 -19.70
CA ASP A 117 7.89 0.01 -18.47
C ASP A 117 8.13 0.88 -17.24
N THR A 118 9.18 1.71 -17.25
CA THR A 118 9.46 2.60 -16.13
C THR A 118 8.37 3.66 -15.95
N LYS A 119 7.77 4.18 -17.04
CA LYS A 119 6.58 5.07 -16.96
C LYS A 119 5.41 4.37 -16.27
N THR A 120 5.14 3.14 -16.68
CA THR A 120 4.08 2.28 -16.13
C THR A 120 4.32 2.06 -14.63
N GLY A 121 5.54 1.68 -14.25
CA GLY A 121 5.95 1.51 -12.86
C GLY A 121 5.85 2.79 -12.04
N LEU A 122 6.26 3.95 -12.58
CA LEU A 122 6.13 5.25 -11.91
C LEU A 122 4.66 5.63 -11.68
N SER A 123 3.80 5.41 -12.66
CA SER A 123 2.36 5.64 -12.52
C SER A 123 1.77 4.73 -11.44
N SER A 124 2.08 3.43 -11.48
CA SER A 124 1.63 2.48 -10.47
C SER A 124 2.10 2.86 -9.07
N ALA A 125 3.38 3.21 -8.92
CA ALA A 125 3.97 3.63 -7.66
C ALA A 125 3.33 4.91 -7.10
N PHE A 126 3.02 5.88 -7.95
CA PHE A 126 2.32 7.10 -7.56
C PHE A 126 0.95 6.79 -6.95
N TYR A 127 0.14 5.96 -7.62
CA TYR A 127 -1.19 5.63 -7.11
C TYR A 127 -1.14 4.77 -5.85
N VAL A 128 -0.25 3.78 -5.82
CA VAL A 128 -0.04 2.93 -4.64
C VAL A 128 0.43 3.76 -3.45
N PHE A 129 1.30 4.76 -3.64
CA PHE A 129 1.76 5.66 -2.59
C PHE A 129 0.59 6.34 -1.89
N TRP A 130 -0.26 7.03 -2.66
CA TRP A 130 -1.35 7.78 -2.08
C TRP A 130 -2.39 6.88 -1.43
N ILE A 131 -2.76 5.76 -2.07
CA ILE A 131 -3.72 4.83 -1.48
C ILE A 131 -3.16 4.18 -0.21
N ALA A 132 -1.91 3.73 -0.22
CA ALA A 132 -1.27 3.15 0.95
C ALA A 132 -1.16 4.18 2.08
N LEU A 133 -0.83 5.44 1.77
CA LEU A 133 -0.74 6.51 2.76
C LEU A 133 -2.09 6.80 3.42
N TYR A 134 -3.15 6.99 2.61
CA TYR A 134 -4.49 7.27 3.13
C TYR A 134 -5.08 6.05 3.85
N GLY A 135 -4.97 4.87 3.24
CA GLY A 135 -5.45 3.62 3.80
C GLY A 135 -4.78 3.28 5.13
N GLN A 136 -3.46 3.41 5.21
CA GLN A 136 -2.74 3.13 6.45
C GLN A 136 -2.97 4.21 7.51
N THR A 137 -3.09 5.48 7.13
CA THR A 137 -3.45 6.54 8.09
C THR A 137 -4.82 6.27 8.73
N PHE A 138 -5.81 5.89 7.91
CA PHE A 138 -7.13 5.52 8.39
C PHE A 138 -7.11 4.25 9.26
N SER A 139 -6.41 3.20 8.79
CA SER A 139 -6.24 1.96 9.55
C SER A 139 -5.54 2.19 10.90
N ASN A 140 -4.50 3.04 10.94
CA ASN A 140 -3.81 3.43 12.16
C ASN A 140 -4.76 4.15 13.14
N SER A 141 -5.70 4.97 12.66
CA SER A 141 -6.72 5.59 13.53
C SER A 141 -7.59 4.54 14.22
N LEU A 142 -8.04 3.54 13.44
CA LEU A 142 -8.89 2.47 13.97
C LEU A 142 -8.11 1.56 14.92
N ALA A 143 -6.83 1.29 14.64
CA ALA A 143 -5.99 0.41 15.43
C ALA A 143 -5.79 0.87 16.88
N GLN A 144 -6.01 2.15 17.18
CA GLN A 144 -5.86 2.73 18.53
C GLN A 144 -7.02 2.43 19.48
N THR A 145 -8.15 1.90 19.00
CA THR A 145 -9.25 1.60 19.90
C THR A 145 -8.89 0.44 20.82
N CYS A 146 -8.79 0.74 22.11
CA CYS A 146 -8.75 -0.20 23.23
C CYS A 146 -10.10 -0.18 23.96
#